data_AF-A0A2J6J178-F1
#
_entry.id   AF-A0A2J6J178-F1
#
_cell.length_a   1.000
_cell.length_b   1.000
_cell.length_c   1.000
_cell.angle_alpha   90.00
_cell.angle_beta   90.00
_cell.angle_gamma   90.00
#
_symmetry.space_group_name_H-M   'P 1'
#
loop_
_entity.id
_entity.type
_entity.pdbx_description
1 polymer ?
#
loop_
_entity_poly.entity_id
_entity_poly.type
_entity_poly.pdbx_seq_one_letter_code
_entity_poly.pdbx_strand_id
1 'polypeptide(L)' 'KETADSAHDPIIIEPQTLPGNLEEQLRCASWLINRYHRQHRPVGLRLAQRLIPPSIGTRHRLHLLTELALYGQG' A
#
# COMPACT_ATOMS: atom_id res chain seq x y z
N LYS A 1 -9.70 -24.86 -20.28
CA LYS A 1 -8.51 -25.12 -19.42
C LYS A 1 -8.35 -23.91 -18.51
N GLU A 2 -8.96 -23.98 -17.34
CA GLU A 2 -8.94 -22.91 -16.35
C GLU A 2 -7.55 -22.92 -15.68
N THR A 3 -6.74 -21.92 -15.98
CA THR A 3 -5.58 -21.59 -15.17
C THR A 3 -5.98 -20.41 -14.31
N ALA A 4 -6.55 -20.70 -13.15
CA ALA A 4 -6.56 -19.75 -12.05
C ALA A 4 -5.09 -19.53 -11.67
N ASP A 5 -4.46 -18.56 -12.33
CA ASP A 5 -3.17 -18.03 -11.96
C ASP A 5 -3.29 -17.64 -10.49
N SER A 6 -2.43 -18.19 -9.63
CA SER A 6 -2.34 -17.84 -8.21
C SER A 6 -1.80 -16.41 -8.03
N ALA A 7 -2.33 -15.46 -8.79
CA ALA A 7 -2.18 -14.04 -8.57
C ALA A 7 -2.81 -13.75 -7.22
N HIS A 8 -1.97 -13.61 -6.20
CA HIS A 8 -2.42 -13.11 -4.90
C HIS A 8 -3.23 -11.83 -5.14
N ASP A 9 -4.48 -11.84 -4.66
CA ASP A 9 -5.41 -10.74 -4.84
C ASP A 9 -4.73 -9.40 -4.45
N PRO A 10 -4.78 -8.40 -5.35
CA PRO A 10 -4.06 -7.16 -5.15
C PRO A 10 -4.66 -6.34 -4.01
N ILE A 11 -3.80 -5.94 -3.07
CA ILE A 11 -4.25 -5.26 -1.85
C ILE A 11 -4.09 -3.76 -2.03
N ILE A 12 -5.16 -3.00 -1.84
CA ILE A 12 -5.12 -1.53 -1.81
C ILE A 12 -5.19 -1.08 -0.35
N ILE A 13 -4.20 -0.29 0.07
CA ILE A 13 -4.15 0.28 1.43
C ILE A 13 -4.74 1.69 1.39
N GLU A 14 -5.67 1.98 2.29
CA GLU A 14 -6.30 3.29 2.46
C GLU A 14 -5.98 3.83 3.86
N PRO A 15 -4.98 4.73 4.03
CA PRO A 15 -4.57 5.20 5.35
C PRO A 15 -5.71 5.91 6.11
N GLN A 16 -6.57 6.63 5.40
CA GLN A 16 -7.70 7.36 5.98
C GLN A 16 -8.78 6.46 6.57
N THR A 17 -8.84 5.19 6.17
CA THR A 17 -9.79 4.22 6.74
C THR A 17 -9.20 3.46 7.92
N LEU A 18 -7.92 3.69 8.24
CA LEU A 18 -7.26 3.06 9.38
C LEU A 18 -7.65 3.81 10.67
N PRO A 19 -7.77 3.09 11.80
CA PRO A 19 -8.06 3.71 13.08
C PRO A 19 -6.87 4.54 13.60
N GLY A 20 -7.17 5.49 14.48
CA GLY A 20 -6.18 6.35 15.15
C GLY A 20 -5.98 7.70 14.49
N ASN A 21 -5.02 8.46 15.00
CA ASN A 21 -4.65 9.77 14.46
C ASN A 21 -3.77 9.62 13.21
N LEU A 22 -3.52 10.73 12.50
CA LEU A 22 -2.74 10.75 11.25
C LEU A 22 -1.40 9.99 11.37
N GLU A 23 -0.62 10.22 12.42
CA GLU A 23 0.65 9.51 12.64
C GLU A 23 0.48 7.99 12.80
N GLU A 24 -0.57 7.55 13.50
CA GLU A 24 -0.88 6.13 13.69
C GLU A 24 -1.34 5.49 12.38
N GLN A 25 -2.19 6.18 11.62
CA GLN A 25 -2.63 5.77 10.30
C GLN A 25 -1.43 5.59 9.35
N LEU A 26 -0.51 6.56 9.34
CA LEU A 26 0.72 6.51 8.54
C LEU A 26 1.65 5.38 8.97
N ARG A 27 1.82 5.17 10.27
CA ARG A 27 2.60 4.05 10.81
C ARG A 27 1.99 2.71 10.39
N CYS A 28 0.68 2.54 10.55
CA CYS A 28 -0.04 1.34 10.16
C CYS A 28 0.05 1.08 8.66
N ALA A 29 -0.19 2.09 7.82
CA ALA A 29 -0.09 1.96 6.37
C ALA A 29 1.33 1.59 5.91
N SER A 30 2.35 2.26 6.47
CA SER A 30 3.77 1.92 6.21
C SER A 30 4.08 0.47 6.58
N TRP A 31 3.57 0.00 7.71
CA TRP A 31 3.75 -1.37 8.15
C TRP A 31 3.07 -2.37 7.22
N LEU A 32 1.83 -2.09 6.79
CA LEU A 32 1.09 -2.93 5.84
C LEU A 32 1.81 -3.05 4.49
N ILE A 33 2.29 -1.93 3.93
CA ILE A 33 3.09 -1.91 2.68
C ILE A 33 4.29 -2.86 2.82
N ASN A 34 5.06 -2.71 3.90
CA ASN A 34 6.24 -3.55 4.15
C ASN A 34 5.88 -5.03 4.34
N ARG A 35 4.79 -5.32 5.05
CA ARG A 35 4.31 -6.68 5.28
C ARG A 35 3.93 -7.38 3.99
N TYR A 36 3.10 -6.75 3.15
CA TYR A 36 2.65 -7.35 1.89
C TYR A 36 3.77 -7.43 0.84
N HIS A 37 4.67 -6.45 0.81
CA HIS A 37 5.88 -6.54 0.00
C HIS A 37 6.73 -7.77 0.37
N ARG A 38 6.92 -8.03 1.67
CA ARG A 38 7.64 -9.24 2.15
C ARG A 38 6.93 -10.54 1.77
N GLN A 39 5.61 -10.50 1.61
CA GLN A 39 4.81 -11.63 1.15
C GLN A 39 4.75 -11.74 -0.38
N HIS A 40 5.51 -10.91 -1.12
CA HIS A 40 5.49 -10.85 -2.58
C HIS A 40 4.08 -10.61 -3.14
N ARG A 41 3.23 -9.91 -2.38
CA ARG A 41 1.87 -9.56 -2.81
C ARG A 41 1.86 -8.22 -3.53
N PRO A 42 1.09 -8.07 -4.62
CA PRO A 42 0.89 -6.79 -5.25
C PRO A 42 0.17 -5.85 -4.28
N VAL A 43 0.78 -4.70 -4.01
CA VAL A 43 0.25 -3.72 -3.06
C VAL A 43 0.09 -2.36 -3.73
N GLY A 44 -1.07 -1.75 -3.53
CA GLY A 44 -1.43 -0.41 -3.98
C GLY A 44 -1.70 0.50 -2.79
N LEU A 45 -1.80 1.80 -3.06
CA LEU A 45 -2.04 2.81 -2.04
C LEU A 45 -3.05 3.82 -2.56
N ARG A 46 -4.05 4.13 -1.75
CA ARG A 46 -5.07 5.14 -2.05
C ARG A 46 -5.04 6.24 -1.00
N LEU A 47 -4.71 7.45 -1.46
CA LEU A 47 -4.56 8.66 -0.68
C LEU A 47 -5.61 9.66 -1.16
N ALA A 48 -6.67 9.92 -0.38
CA ALA A 48 -7.76 10.81 -0.76
C ALA A 48 -8.26 10.59 -2.21
N GLN A 49 -7.84 11.46 -3.15
CA GLN A 49 -8.22 11.41 -4.56
C GLN A 49 -7.19 10.75 -5.48
N ARG A 50 -6.06 10.26 -4.94
CA ARG A 50 -4.98 9.63 -5.67
C ARG A 50 -4.98 8.13 -5.43
N LEU A 51 -4.99 7.35 -6.50
CA LEU A 51 -4.82 5.90 -6.47
C LEU A 51 -3.50 5.54 -7.14
N ILE A 52 -2.63 4.87 -6.39
CA ILE A 52 -1.43 4.23 -6.92
C ILE A 52 -1.77 2.75 -7.13
N PRO A 53 -1.76 2.25 -8.37
CA PRO A 53 -2.19 0.90 -8.68
C PRO A 53 -1.30 -0.14 -7.99
N PRO A 54 -1.86 -1.31 -7.66
CA PRO A 54 -1.12 -2.38 -7.03
C PRO A 54 -0.02 -2.91 -7.95
N SER A 55 1.20 -3.02 -7.43
CA SER A 55 2.34 -3.54 -8.16
C SER A 55 3.35 -4.19 -7.19
N ILE A 56 4.34 -4.87 -7.75
CA ILE A 56 5.35 -5.63 -7.01
C ILE A 56 6.73 -5.02 -7.28
N GLY A 57 7.57 -5.02 -6.25
CA GLY A 57 9.00 -4.72 -6.37
C GLY A 57 9.47 -3.58 -5.47
N THR A 58 10.77 -3.53 -5.26
CA THR A 58 11.40 -2.59 -4.33
C THR A 58 11.17 -1.13 -4.73
N ARG A 59 11.27 -0.81 -6.02
CA ARG A 59 11.00 0.54 -6.53
C ARG A 59 9.57 0.98 -6.23
N HIS A 60 8.61 0.07 -6.42
CA HIS A 60 7.21 0.33 -6.14
C HIS A 60 6.98 0.56 -4.64
N ARG A 61 7.51 -0.32 -3.78
CA ARG A 61 7.47 -0.15 -2.32
C ARG A 61 8.01 1.22 -1.89
N LEU A 62 9.17 1.63 -2.39
CA LEU A 62 9.74 2.93 -2.07
C LEU A 62 8.83 4.08 -2.52
N HIS A 63 8.26 3.98 -3.73
CA HIS A 63 7.30 4.97 -4.22
C HIS A 63 6.09 5.11 -3.29
N LEU A 64 5.50 4.00 -2.85
CA LEU A 64 4.36 4.03 -1.91
C LEU A 64 4.72 4.68 -0.58
N LEU A 65 5.89 4.36 -0.02
CA LEU A 65 6.35 4.94 1.25
C LEU A 65 6.64 6.44 1.11
N THR A 66 7.22 6.89 0.00
CA THR A 66 7.44 8.31 -0.29
C THR A 66 6.11 9.06 -0.36
N GLU A 67 5.14 8.54 -1.09
CA GLU A 67 3.81 9.16 -1.23
C GLU A 67 3.08 9.22 0.11
N LEU A 68 3.21 8.18 0.93
CA LEU A 68 2.67 8.16 2.28
C LEU A 68 3.32 9.21 3.20
N ALA A 69 4.64 9.39 3.12
CA ALA A 69 5.35 10.41 3.88
C ALA A 69 4.92 11.83 3.46
N LEU A 70 4.83 12.08 2.15
CA LEU A 70 4.35 13.37 1.62
C LEU A 70 2.93 13.68 2.06
N TYR A 71 2.06 12.68 2.12
CA TYR A 71 0.69 12.83 2.63
C TYR A 71 0.65 13.28 4.10
N GLY A 72 1.58 12.79 4.94
CA GLY A 72 1.66 13.17 6.35
C GLY A 72 2.29 14.52 6.65
N GLN A 73 2.88 15.17 5.65
CA GLN A 73 3.51 16.49 5.79
C GLN A 73 2.59 17.66 5.42
N GLY A 74 1.43 17.36 4.83
CA GLY A 74 0.45 18.35 4.33
C GLY A 74 -0.65 18.69 5.33
#